data_AF-X1RLZ0-F1
#
_entry.id   AF-X1RLZ0-F1
#
_cell.length_a   1.000
_cell.length_b   1.000
_cell.length_c   1.000
_cell.angle_alpha   90.00
_cell.angle_beta   90.00
_cell.angle_gamma   90.00
#
_symmetry.space_group_name_H-M   'P 1'
#
loop_
_entity.id
_entity.type
_entity.pdbx_description
1 polymer ?
#
loop_
_entity_poly.entity_id
_entity_poly.type
_entity_poly.pdbx_seq_one_letter_code
_entity_poly.pdbx_strand_id
1 'polypeptide(L)'
;GSENKEFQDIWKGLTLENIAKSYVSNGYTFILEANVFPSLSKQTIFDLNRLPVLDKAFLLNTSNLWALELEFQRGKVENGAVFLSDLLNKVKGFGFKAYNPFEAEYWNWKKVRNSLTEKGRLFNFTPMDVYENLT
;
A
#
# COMPACT_ATOMS: atom_id res chain seq x y z
N GLY A 1 24.06 15.08 -5.70
CA GLY A 1 24.48 14.31 -4.52
C GLY A 1 24.20 15.12 -3.27
N SER A 2 24.50 14.58 -2.08
CA SER A 2 24.26 15.24 -0.79
C SER A 2 24.94 16.60 -0.61
N GLU A 3 25.93 16.95 -1.43
CA GLU A 3 26.61 18.26 -1.42
C GLU A 3 26.06 19.28 -2.42
N ASN A 4 25.06 18.92 -3.24
CA ASN A 4 24.45 19.86 -4.17
C ASN A 4 23.50 20.80 -3.39
N LYS A 5 23.78 22.11 -3.41
CA LYS A 5 22.98 23.14 -2.72
C LYS A 5 21.51 23.17 -3.15
N GLU A 6 21.24 23.06 -4.45
CA GLU A 6 19.87 23.04 -4.98
C GLU A 6 19.10 21.81 -4.47
N PHE A 7 19.77 20.65 -4.43
CA PHE A 7 19.22 19.45 -3.82
C PHE A 7 18.98 19.63 -2.32
N GLN A 8 19.91 20.23 -1.57
CA GLN A 8 19.75 20.48 -0.14
C GLN A 8 18.61 21.46 0.15
N ASP A 9 18.41 22.48 -0.68
CA ASP A 9 17.35 23.47 -0.50
C ASP A 9 15.97 22.88 -0.80
N ILE A 10 15.86 22.06 -1.86
CA ILE A 10 14.65 21.28 -2.15
C ILE A 10 14.39 20.27 -1.02
N TRP A 11 15.44 19.60 -0.53
CA TRP A 11 15.30 18.55 0.47
C TRP A 11 14.94 19.09 1.86
N LYS A 12 15.47 20.26 2.24
CA LYS A 12 15.00 21.02 3.42
C LYS A 12 13.55 21.48 3.25
N GLY A 13 13.09 21.67 2.02
CA GLY A 13 11.69 21.97 1.69
C GLY A 13 10.73 20.80 1.92
N LEU A 14 11.21 19.55 1.91
CA LEU A 14 10.37 18.33 1.97
C LEU A 14 10.23 17.74 3.39
N THR A 15 10.36 18.57 4.43
CA THR A 15 10.03 18.15 5.79
C THR A 15 8.53 17.94 5.95
N LEU A 16 8.14 17.06 6.89
CA LEU A 16 6.72 16.85 7.24
C LEU A 16 6.02 18.16 7.61
N GLU A 17 6.71 19.07 8.30
CA GLU A 17 6.17 20.38 8.66
C GLU A 17 5.84 21.23 7.42
N ASN A 18 6.73 21.28 6.43
CA ASN A 18 6.49 22.04 5.20
C ASN A 18 5.39 21.41 4.34
N ILE A 19 5.33 20.08 4.29
CA ILE A 19 4.24 19.36 3.64
C ILE A 19 2.91 19.76 4.30
N ALA A 20 2.83 19.69 5.63
CA ALA A 20 1.62 20.07 6.36
C ALA A 20 1.22 21.53 6.14
N LYS A 21 2.19 22.47 6.22
CA LYS A 21 1.96 23.90 5.93
C LYS A 21 1.39 24.11 4.53
N SER A 22 1.91 23.41 3.53
CA SER A 22 1.44 23.51 2.14
C SER A 22 0.00 23.02 2.00
N TYR A 23 -0.35 21.87 2.57
CA TYR A 23 -1.73 21.38 2.54
C TYR A 23 -2.69 22.34 3.26
N VAL A 24 -2.32 22.81 4.46
CA VAL A 24 -3.15 23.73 5.25
C VAL A 24 -3.32 25.08 4.55
N SER A 25 -2.26 25.64 3.93
CA SER A 25 -2.35 26.91 3.21
C SER A 25 -3.27 26.84 1.98
N ASN A 26 -3.44 25.65 1.41
CA ASN A 26 -4.39 25.37 0.34
C ASN A 26 -5.80 24.98 0.85
N GLY A 27 -6.04 25.02 2.16
CA GLY A 27 -7.34 24.72 2.77
C GLY A 27 -7.65 23.23 2.96
N TYR A 28 -6.67 22.35 2.76
CA TYR A 28 -6.85 20.92 3.05
C TYR A 28 -6.76 20.65 4.54
N THR A 29 -7.62 19.78 5.03
CA THR A 29 -7.68 19.38 6.45
C THR A 29 -7.39 17.90 6.68
N PHE A 30 -7.42 17.08 5.61
CA PHE A 30 -7.24 15.64 5.68
C PHE A 30 -6.26 15.15 4.62
N ILE A 31 -5.40 14.20 5.00
CA ILE A 31 -4.49 13.49 4.10
C ILE A 31 -4.63 11.97 4.27
N LEU A 32 -4.45 11.25 3.17
CA LEU A 32 -4.49 9.79 3.13
C LEU A 32 -3.23 9.28 2.44
N GLU A 33 -2.34 8.65 3.19
CA GLU A 33 -1.17 7.99 2.62
C GLU A 33 -1.64 6.76 1.82
N ALA A 34 -1.30 6.72 0.54
CA ALA A 34 -1.95 5.83 -0.41
C ALA A 34 -1.37 4.41 -0.42
N ASN A 35 -0.14 4.21 0.09
CA ASN A 35 0.57 2.96 -0.10
C ASN A 35 1.48 2.58 1.08
N VAL A 36 0.92 1.91 2.08
CA VAL A 36 1.69 1.43 3.24
C VAL A 36 1.75 -0.08 3.25
N PHE A 37 2.96 -0.63 3.30
CA PHE A 37 3.15 -2.07 3.50
C PHE A 37 2.95 -2.44 4.98
N PRO A 38 2.39 -3.63 5.30
CA PRO A 38 2.20 -4.06 6.69
C PRO A 38 3.48 -3.95 7.55
N SER A 39 4.64 -4.25 6.97
CA SER A 39 5.95 -4.17 7.64
C SER A 39 6.40 -2.75 8.00
N LEU A 40 5.94 -1.74 7.25
CA LEU A 40 6.30 -0.33 7.47
C LEU A 40 5.26 0.45 8.27
N SER A 41 4.13 -0.18 8.62
CA SER A 41 3.02 0.46 9.33
C SER A 41 3.45 1.25 10.57
N LYS A 42 4.33 0.69 11.42
CA LYS A 42 4.82 1.39 12.63
C LYS A 42 5.60 2.66 12.30
N GLN A 43 6.47 2.60 11.29
CA GLN A 43 7.23 3.75 10.82
C GLN A 43 6.26 4.82 10.28
N THR A 44 5.31 4.41 9.43
CA THR A 44 4.32 5.34 8.87
C THR A 44 3.46 5.99 9.95
N ILE A 45 3.00 5.26 10.96
CA ILE A 45 2.26 5.84 12.10
C ILE A 45 3.13 6.86 12.85
N PHE A 46 4.41 6.55 13.06
CA PHE A 46 5.35 7.44 13.74
C PHE A 46 5.60 8.74 12.95
N ASP A 47 5.67 8.66 11.62
CA ASP A 47 5.84 9.82 10.74
C ASP A 47 4.54 10.62 10.64
N LEU A 48 3.40 9.95 10.46
CA LEU A 48 2.08 10.57 10.45
C LEU A 48 1.83 11.33 11.76
N ASN A 49 2.15 10.77 12.93
CA ASN A 49 2.01 11.46 14.21
C ASN A 49 2.84 12.76 14.32
N ARG A 50 3.87 12.94 13.49
CA ARG A 50 4.67 14.17 13.41
C ARG A 50 4.14 15.19 12.39
N LEU A 51 3.13 14.85 11.59
CA LEU A 51 2.44 15.80 10.73
C LEU A 51 1.46 16.63 11.58
N PRO A 52 1.73 17.94 11.76
CA PRO A 52 0.88 18.80 12.58
C PRO A 52 -0.44 19.13 11.85
N VAL A 53 -1.47 19.48 12.64
CA VAL A 53 -2.78 20.02 12.21
C VAL A 53 -3.68 19.05 11.42
N LEU A 54 -3.16 18.38 10.40
CA LEU A 54 -3.95 17.57 9.47
C LEU A 54 -4.49 16.29 10.12
N ASP A 55 -5.75 15.98 9.84
CA ASP A 55 -6.29 14.65 10.00
C ASP A 55 -5.62 13.71 8.99
N LYS A 56 -5.39 12.47 9.41
CA LYS A 56 -4.45 11.59 8.72
C LYS A 56 -4.80 10.14 8.88
N ALA A 57 -4.64 9.42 7.78
CA ALA A 57 -4.92 8.01 7.65
C ALA A 57 -3.97 7.40 6.62
N PHE A 58 -3.97 6.08 6.50
CA PHE A 58 -3.27 5.41 5.42
C PHE A 58 -4.01 4.18 4.90
N LEU A 59 -3.77 3.85 3.64
CA LEU A 59 -4.25 2.63 3.01
C LEU A 59 -3.17 1.54 3.07
N LEU A 60 -3.58 0.37 3.53
CA LEU A 60 -2.74 -0.81 3.61
C LEU A 60 -2.64 -1.48 2.24
N ASN A 61 -1.43 -1.60 1.70
CA ASN A 61 -1.20 -2.34 0.46
C ASN A 61 -1.39 -3.84 0.70
N THR A 62 -2.37 -4.42 -0.02
CA THR A 62 -2.75 -5.84 0.05
C THR A 62 -2.52 -6.58 -1.27
N SER A 63 -2.00 -5.88 -2.27
CA SER A 63 -1.91 -6.33 -3.68
C SER A 63 -1.12 -7.62 -3.87
N ASN A 64 -0.15 -7.87 -3.00
CA ASN A 64 0.87 -8.91 -3.17
C ASN A 64 1.13 -9.67 -1.86
N LEU A 65 0.07 -9.92 -1.08
CA LEU A 65 0.17 -10.69 0.15
C LEU A 65 0.03 -12.18 -0.17
N TRP A 66 1.13 -12.92 -0.09
CA TRP A 66 1.14 -14.37 -0.37
C TRP A 66 0.14 -15.17 0.48
N ALA A 67 -0.11 -14.73 1.72
CA ALA A 67 -1.12 -15.37 2.57
C ALA A 67 -2.53 -15.24 1.97
N LEU A 68 -2.86 -14.10 1.36
CA LEU A 68 -4.14 -13.88 0.69
C LEU A 68 -4.22 -14.69 -0.61
N GLU A 69 -3.14 -14.69 -1.40
CA GLU A 69 -3.03 -15.47 -2.65
C GLU A 69 -3.22 -16.97 -2.41
N LEU A 70 -2.63 -17.48 -1.32
CA LEU A 70 -2.75 -18.88 -0.92
C LEU A 70 -4.18 -19.25 -0.50
N GLU A 71 -4.86 -18.41 0.28
CA GLU A 71 -6.25 -18.68 0.68
C GLU A 71 -7.20 -18.60 -0.52
N PHE A 72 -6.96 -17.68 -1.45
CA PHE A 72 -7.72 -17.63 -2.71
C PHE A 72 -7.51 -18.89 -3.54
N GLN A 73 -6.26 -19.35 -3.72
CA GLN A 73 -5.96 -20.58 -4.45
C GLN A 73 -6.66 -21.81 -3.84
N ARG A 74 -6.87 -21.83 -2.52
CA ARG A 74 -7.57 -22.89 -1.79
C ARG A 74 -9.09 -22.79 -1.84
N GLY A 75 -9.65 -21.76 -2.48
CA GLY A 75 -11.09 -21.46 -2.46
C GLY A 75 -11.60 -21.00 -1.09
N LYS A 76 -10.73 -20.55 -0.19
CA LYS A 76 -11.06 -20.15 1.19
C LYS A 76 -11.16 -18.63 1.31
N VAL A 77 -12.03 -18.03 0.51
CA VAL A 77 -12.19 -16.56 0.45
C VAL A 77 -12.55 -15.95 1.80
N GLU A 78 -13.43 -16.62 2.57
CA GLU A 78 -13.82 -16.17 3.92
C GLU A 78 -12.63 -16.06 4.87
N ASN A 79 -11.71 -17.03 4.83
CA ASN A 79 -10.48 -16.96 5.62
C ASN A 79 -9.60 -15.79 5.21
N GLY A 80 -9.53 -15.50 3.91
CA GLY A 80 -8.85 -14.33 3.37
C GLY A 80 -9.44 -13.02 3.91
N ALA A 81 -10.77 -12.92 3.98
CA ALA A 81 -11.45 -11.76 4.55
C ALA A 81 -11.17 -11.59 6.05
N VAL A 82 -11.21 -12.68 6.84
CA VAL A 82 -10.85 -12.66 8.27
C VAL A 82 -9.40 -12.22 8.45
N PHE A 83 -8.47 -12.76 7.66
CA PHE A 83 -7.07 -12.37 7.68
C PHE A 83 -6.87 -10.87 7.39
N LEU A 84 -7.55 -10.34 6.37
CA LEU A 84 -7.48 -8.92 6.02
C LEU A 84 -8.05 -8.02 7.13
N SER A 85 -9.17 -8.41 7.73
CA SER A 85 -9.77 -7.71 8.86
C SER A 85 -8.82 -7.64 10.05
N ASP A 86 -8.25 -8.77 10.46
CA ASP A 86 -7.27 -8.86 11.54
C ASP A 86 -6.02 -8.03 11.26
N LEU A 87 -5.52 -8.10 10.01
CA LEU A 87 -4.35 -7.37 9.59
C LEU A 87 -4.59 -5.85 9.66
N LEU A 88 -5.73 -5.37 9.13
CA LEU A 88 -6.10 -3.96 9.16
C LEU A 88 -6.19 -3.43 10.59
N ASN A 89 -6.83 -4.18 11.49
CA ASN A 89 -6.94 -3.81 12.90
C ASN A 89 -5.57 -3.79 13.61
N LYS A 90 -4.67 -4.72 13.29
CA LYS A 90 -3.32 -4.77 13.88
C LYS A 90 -2.45 -3.59 13.44
N VAL A 91 -2.50 -3.23 12.15
CA VAL A 91 -1.69 -2.14 11.61
C VAL A 91 -2.33 -0.77 11.80
N LYS A 92 -3.61 -0.69 12.21
CA LYS A 92 -4.36 0.58 12.36
C LYS A 92 -4.50 1.36 11.04
N GLY A 93 -4.63 0.63 9.93
CA GLY A 93 -4.89 1.22 8.62
C GLY A 93 -6.37 1.64 8.49
N PHE A 94 -6.63 2.57 7.58
CA PHE A 94 -7.99 3.07 7.31
C PHE A 94 -8.74 2.21 6.29
N GLY A 95 -8.02 1.64 5.33
CA GLY A 95 -8.60 0.77 4.30
C GLY A 95 -7.53 0.02 3.53
N PHE A 96 -7.95 -0.66 2.47
CA PHE A 96 -7.07 -1.47 1.63
C PHE A 96 -6.72 -0.75 0.32
N LYS A 97 -5.50 -0.97 -0.16
CA LYS A 97 -5.04 -0.58 -1.48
C LYS A 97 -4.60 -1.82 -2.25
N ALA A 98 -5.06 -1.92 -3.50
CA ALA A 98 -4.51 -2.81 -4.51
C ALA A 98 -3.82 -1.97 -5.60
N TYR A 99 -2.57 -2.32 -5.91
CA TYR A 99 -1.73 -1.77 -6.96
C TYR A 99 -0.99 -2.94 -7.62
N ASN A 100 -1.29 -3.15 -8.90
CA ASN A 100 -0.78 -4.28 -9.69
C ASN A 100 -0.85 -5.63 -8.93
N PRO A 101 -2.07 -6.14 -8.68
CA PRO A 101 -2.25 -7.31 -7.83
C PRO A 101 -1.57 -8.55 -8.42
N PHE A 102 -0.97 -9.35 -7.54
CA PHE A 102 -0.27 -10.61 -7.84
C PHE A 102 0.99 -10.49 -8.71
N GLU A 103 1.50 -9.27 -8.90
CA GLU A 103 2.74 -9.01 -9.64
C GLU A 103 3.98 -9.54 -8.93
N ALA A 104 3.96 -9.63 -7.60
CA ALA A 104 5.15 -10.04 -6.83
C ALA A 104 5.69 -11.40 -7.29
N GLU A 105 4.81 -12.31 -7.70
CA GLU A 105 5.22 -13.60 -8.24
C GLU A 105 6.09 -13.44 -9.49
N TYR A 106 5.66 -12.61 -10.45
CA TYR A 106 6.39 -12.33 -11.69
C TYR A 106 7.73 -11.64 -11.42
N TRP A 107 7.72 -10.65 -10.52
CA TRP A 107 8.91 -9.93 -10.10
C TRP A 107 9.98 -10.86 -9.50
N ASN A 108 9.57 -11.83 -8.68
CA ASN A 108 10.50 -12.82 -8.11
C ASN A 108 11.16 -13.70 -9.18
N TRP A 109 10.50 -13.89 -10.33
CA TRP A 109 11.05 -14.57 -11.50
C TRP A 109 11.77 -13.64 -12.49
N LYS A 110 11.97 -12.37 -12.13
CA LYS A 110 12.55 -11.33 -13.02
C LYS A 110 11.77 -11.19 -14.32
N LYS A 111 10.44 -11.33 -14.25
CA LYS A 111 9.52 -11.11 -15.36
C LYS A 111 8.59 -9.96 -15.04
N VAL A 112 8.08 -9.33 -16.09
CA VAL A 112 6.99 -8.36 -16.01
C VAL A 112 5.76 -9.03 -16.59
N ARG A 113 4.64 -8.92 -15.87
CA ARG A 113 3.36 -9.41 -16.36
C ARG A 113 2.80 -8.47 -17.41
N ASN A 114 2.28 -9.02 -18.50
CA ASN A 114 1.78 -8.21 -19.62
C ASN A 114 0.26 -7.99 -19.57
N SER A 115 -0.49 -8.84 -18.86
CA SER A 115 -1.95 -8.80 -18.82
C SER A 115 -2.53 -9.18 -17.45
N LEU A 116 -3.74 -8.68 -17.16
CA LEU A 116 -4.56 -9.09 -16.01
C LEU A 116 -5.13 -10.50 -16.13
N THR A 117 -5.14 -11.06 -17.34
CA THR A 117 -5.64 -12.41 -17.65
C THR A 117 -4.52 -13.45 -17.73
N GLU A 118 -3.28 -13.07 -17.47
CA GLU A 118 -2.16 -14.00 -17.43
C GLU A 118 -2.13 -14.72 -16.08
N LYS A 119 -1.97 -16.05 -16.10
CA LYS A 119 -1.88 -16.86 -14.89
C LYS A 119 -0.49 -16.80 -14.30
N GLY A 120 -0.42 -16.65 -12.98
CA GLY A 120 0.80 -16.83 -12.21
C GLY A 120 1.33 -18.27 -12.34
N ARG A 121 2.63 -18.46 -12.15
CA ARG A 121 3.29 -19.78 -12.24
C ARG A 121 3.04 -20.63 -11.00
N LEU A 122 3.01 -20.01 -9.82
CA LEU A 122 2.87 -20.69 -8.53
C LEU A 122 1.40 -20.89 -8.19
N PHE A 123 0.62 -19.81 -8.21
CA PHE A 123 -0.76 -19.88 -7.74
C PHE A 123 -1.78 -20.28 -8.83
N ASN A 124 -1.40 -20.21 -10.10
CA ASN A 124 -2.18 -20.67 -11.26
C ASN A 124 -3.58 -20.05 -11.40
N PHE A 125 -3.76 -18.82 -10.90
CA PHE A 125 -4.94 -17.99 -11.15
C PHE A 125 -4.52 -16.64 -11.74
N THR A 126 -5.48 -15.92 -12.32
CA THR A 126 -5.31 -14.56 -12.83
C THR A 126 -5.90 -13.55 -11.84
N PRO A 127 -5.40 -12.32 -11.78
CA PRO A 127 -6.08 -11.28 -11.00
C PRO A 127 -7.52 -11.03 -11.41
N MET A 128 -7.88 -11.29 -12.67
CA MET A 128 -9.27 -11.21 -13.10
C MET A 128 -10.13 -12.29 -12.44
N ASP A 129 -9.60 -13.50 -12.25
CA ASP A 129 -10.29 -14.59 -11.55
C ASP A 129 -10.65 -14.16 -10.11
N VAL A 130 -9.78 -13.38 -9.45
CA VAL A 130 -10.06 -12.87 -8.10
C VAL A 130 -11.16 -11.84 -8.13
N TYR A 131 -11.14 -10.92 -9.09
CA TYR A 131 -12.16 -9.89 -9.22
C TYR A 131 -13.55 -10.49 -9.49
N GLU A 132 -13.64 -11.45 -10.42
CA GLU A 132 -14.91 -12.09 -10.82
C GLU A 132 -15.51 -12.96 -9.72
N ASN A 133 -14.68 -13.64 -8.91
CA ASN A 133 -15.17 -14.51 -7.82
C ASN A 133 -15.55 -13.77 -6.53
N LEU A 134 -15.24 -12.47 -6.43
CA LEU A 134 -15.56 -11.65 -5.26
C LEU A 134 -16.86 -10.83 -5.41
N THR A 135 -17.42 -10.75 -6.62
CA THR A 135 -18.72 -10.12 -6.94
C THR A 135 -19.83 -11.15 -7.06
#